data_AF-A0A6N8NE70-F1
#
_entry.id   AF-A0A6N8NE70-F1
#
_cell.length_a   1.000
_cell.length_b   1.000
_cell.length_c   1.000
_cell.angle_alpha   90.00
_cell.angle_beta   90.00
_cell.angle_gamma   90.00
#
_symmetry.space_group_name_H-M   'P 1'
#
loop_
_entity.id
_entity.type
_entity.pdbx_description
1 polymer ?
#
loop_
_entity_poly.entity_id
_entity_poly.type
_entity_poly.pdbx_seq_one_letter_code
_entity_poly.pdbx_strand_id
1 'polypeptide(L)'
;AGIDNATVAIYGCDNFVIDNIEMINSAGMLIGYGVIKGKYLSIPQNFRVNNIQLDNTHLAYKLRGIQISAGNAVSFVALTNIEMKRASLELHNKPQHLFMRNIKVMQESSVGPALSMNFDMRKDVRGVFMAKKETLLSLANVHAVNERGQSSVDIDRINHHIVNVEKINFRLPERRE
;
A
#
# COMPACT_ATOMS: atom_id res chain seq x y z
N ALA A 1 -1.18 -0.25 23.32
CA ALA A 1 -0.81 -0.73 21.98
C ALA A 1 0.57 -1.36 22.10
N GLY A 2 0.82 -2.51 21.45
CA GLY A 2 2.18 -3.03 21.32
C GLY A 2 2.96 -2.17 20.33
N ILE A 3 4.29 -2.11 20.47
CA ILE A 3 5.15 -1.45 19.49
C ILE A 3 5.24 -2.38 18.28
N ASP A 4 4.73 -1.96 17.13
CA ASP A 4 4.98 -2.65 15.88
C ASP A 4 6.44 -2.45 15.48
N ASN A 5 7.08 -3.52 15.00
CA ASN A 5 8.42 -3.41 14.45
C ASN A 5 8.34 -2.69 13.09
N ALA A 6 8.50 -1.37 13.07
CA ALA A 6 8.54 -0.51 11.89
C ALA A 6 9.54 0.62 12.11
N THR A 7 10.22 1.06 11.04
CA THR A 7 11.11 2.23 11.08
C THR A 7 10.31 3.53 11.10
N VAL A 8 9.18 3.58 10.38
CA VAL A 8 8.21 4.67 10.45
C VAL A 8 6.83 4.10 10.76
N ALA A 9 6.15 4.64 11.76
CA ALA A 9 4.80 4.23 12.11
C ALA A 9 3.88 5.46 12.26
N ILE A 10 2.81 5.51 11.48
CA ILE A 10 1.80 6.58 11.47
C ILE A 10 0.44 5.95 11.74
N TYR A 11 -0.27 6.42 12.77
CA TYR A 11 -1.54 5.82 13.20
C TYR A 11 -2.68 6.81 13.22
N GLY A 12 -3.70 6.56 12.39
CA GLY A 12 -4.96 7.31 12.41
C GLY A 12 -4.85 8.80 12.09
N CYS A 13 -3.77 9.21 11.39
CA CYS A 13 -3.48 10.60 11.06
C CYS A 13 -4.17 11.07 9.78
N ASP A 14 -4.34 12.38 9.66
CA ASP A 14 -4.90 13.07 8.48
C ASP A 14 -3.92 14.16 8.02
N ASN A 15 -3.91 14.49 6.72
CA ASN A 15 -3.16 15.60 6.14
C ASN A 15 -1.65 15.57 6.43
N PHE A 16 -0.96 14.54 5.95
CA PHE A 16 0.48 14.39 6.16
C PHE A 16 1.25 14.03 4.89
N VAL A 17 2.57 14.23 4.95
CA VAL A 17 3.50 13.90 3.86
C VAL A 17 4.69 13.15 4.44
N ILE A 18 5.06 12.06 3.79
CA ILE A 18 6.35 11.38 3.98
C ILE A 18 7.12 11.56 2.67
N ASP A 19 8.28 12.20 2.73
CA ASP A 19 9.06 12.53 1.53
C ASP A 19 10.55 12.32 1.79
N ASN A 20 11.26 11.88 0.75
CA ASN A 20 12.72 11.79 0.69
C ASN A 20 13.33 10.95 1.83
N ILE A 21 12.91 9.69 1.92
CA ILE A 21 13.39 8.75 2.94
C ILE A 21 14.14 7.61 2.28
N GLU A 22 15.36 7.37 2.77
CA GLU A 22 16.16 6.19 2.47
C GLU A 22 16.20 5.25 3.68
N MET A 23 15.98 3.96 3.43
CA MET A 23 15.94 2.91 4.44
C MET A 23 16.78 1.73 3.99
N ILE A 24 17.75 1.32 4.82
CA ILE A 24 18.62 0.17 4.57
C ILE A 24 18.45 -0.80 5.73
N ASN A 25 18.25 -2.10 5.43
CA ASN A 25 18.05 -3.15 6.43
C ASN A 25 16.96 -2.78 7.46
N SER A 26 15.83 -2.29 6.94
CA SER A 26 14.79 -1.60 7.70
C SER A 26 13.51 -2.43 7.80
N ALA A 27 12.83 -2.28 8.94
CA ALA A 27 11.49 -2.83 9.17
C ALA A 27 10.38 -2.09 8.39
N GLY A 28 10.77 -1.06 7.62
CA GLY A 28 9.93 -0.35 6.68
C GLY A 28 8.90 0.57 7.35
N MET A 29 7.75 0.73 6.72
CA MET A 29 6.71 1.67 7.14
C MET A 29 5.40 0.97 7.46
N LEU A 30 4.74 1.43 8.51
CA LEU A 30 3.37 1.06 8.86
C LEU A 30 2.51 2.32 8.95
N ILE A 31 1.58 2.48 8.01
CA ILE A 31 0.57 3.53 8.01
C ILE A 31 -0.76 2.83 8.33
N GLY A 32 -1.18 2.91 9.59
CA GLY A 32 -2.21 2.05 10.15
C GLY A 32 -3.28 2.78 10.96
N TYR A 33 -4.22 2.02 11.50
CA TYR A 33 -5.35 2.56 12.24
C TYR A 33 -4.98 3.21 13.57
N GLY A 34 -5.74 4.25 13.94
CA GLY A 34 -5.84 4.69 15.33
C GLY A 34 -6.80 3.78 16.10
N VAL A 35 -6.41 3.36 17.31
CA VAL A 35 -7.23 2.51 18.19
C VAL A 35 -7.44 3.12 19.56
N ILE A 36 -8.66 3.02 20.09
CA ILE A 36 -8.97 3.32 21.48
C ILE A 36 -9.57 2.06 22.11
N LYS A 37 -8.93 1.54 23.17
CA LYS A 37 -9.36 0.33 23.89
C LYS A 37 -9.63 -0.86 22.96
N GLY A 38 -8.75 -1.04 21.96
CA GLY A 38 -8.83 -2.14 20.98
C GLY A 38 -9.85 -1.93 19.85
N LYS A 39 -10.58 -0.80 19.83
CA LYS A 39 -11.52 -0.47 18.75
C LYS A 39 -10.87 0.48 17.74
N TYR A 40 -10.97 0.16 16.46
CA TYR A 40 -10.57 1.06 15.38
C TYR A 40 -11.46 2.31 15.40
N LEU A 41 -10.83 3.48 15.48
CA LEU A 41 -11.53 4.77 15.57
C LEU A 41 -11.28 5.62 14.33
N SER A 42 -10.06 5.58 13.80
CA SER A 42 -9.65 6.36 12.63
C SER A 42 -8.73 5.55 11.73
N ILE A 43 -8.73 5.90 10.45
CA ILE A 43 -7.82 5.38 9.44
C ILE A 43 -7.04 6.56 8.85
N PRO A 44 -5.78 6.35 8.43
CA PRO A 44 -5.03 7.35 7.69
C PRO A 44 -5.74 7.82 6.42
N GLN A 45 -5.73 9.13 6.18
CA GLN A 45 -6.34 9.76 5.01
C GLN A 45 -5.61 11.04 4.58
N ASN A 46 -5.83 11.49 3.35
CA ASN A 46 -5.29 12.74 2.79
C ASN A 46 -3.77 12.86 2.91
N PHE A 47 -3.04 11.91 2.34
CA PHE A 47 -1.59 11.90 2.49
C PHE A 47 -0.84 11.56 1.21
N ARG A 48 0.45 11.92 1.22
CA ARG A 48 1.39 11.61 0.14
C ARG A 48 2.61 10.89 0.71
N VAL A 49 2.99 9.79 0.07
CA VAL A 49 4.28 9.11 0.28
C VAL A 49 5.08 9.27 -1.00
N ASN A 50 6.22 9.96 -0.93
CA ASN A 50 7.00 10.34 -2.09
C ASN A 50 8.49 10.07 -1.90
N ASN A 51 9.20 9.75 -2.98
CA ASN A 51 10.66 9.62 -3.01
C ASN A 51 11.19 8.70 -1.90
N ILE A 52 10.73 7.45 -1.91
CA ILE A 52 11.13 6.44 -0.92
C ILE A 52 12.06 5.44 -1.55
N GLN A 53 13.18 5.17 -0.88
CA GLN A 53 14.11 4.10 -1.20
C GLN A 53 14.19 3.13 -0.03
N LEU A 54 13.97 1.84 -0.28
CA LEU A 54 14.10 0.79 0.73
C LEU A 54 14.90 -0.39 0.17
N ASP A 55 16.04 -0.70 0.78
CA ASP A 55 16.88 -1.82 0.39
C ASP A 55 17.14 -2.79 1.56
N ASN A 56 16.55 -3.97 1.46
CA ASN A 56 16.75 -5.08 2.41
C ASN A 56 17.59 -6.22 1.83
N THR A 57 18.39 -5.96 0.77
CA THR A 57 19.19 -6.97 0.06
C THR A 57 20.11 -7.76 0.98
N HIS A 58 20.61 -7.17 2.06
CA HIS A 58 21.61 -7.79 2.93
C HIS A 58 21.03 -8.56 4.13
N LEU A 59 19.71 -8.68 4.27
CA LEU A 59 19.09 -9.38 5.39
C LEU A 59 18.80 -10.85 5.08
N ALA A 60 19.07 -11.76 6.02
CA ALA A 60 18.80 -13.19 5.81
C ALA A 60 17.30 -13.54 5.92
N TYR A 61 16.47 -12.63 6.43
CA TYR A 61 15.06 -12.86 6.73
C TYR A 61 14.17 -11.73 6.19
N LYS A 62 12.88 -12.03 6.01
CA LYS A 62 11.88 -11.07 5.57
C LYS A 62 11.71 -9.96 6.60
N LEU A 63 11.74 -8.72 6.14
CA LEU A 63 11.14 -7.58 6.84
C LEU A 63 9.94 -7.06 6.05
N ARG A 64 9.04 -6.36 6.74
CA ARG A 64 7.96 -5.61 6.08
C ARG A 64 8.58 -4.55 5.18
N GLY A 65 7.95 -4.29 4.04
CA GLY A 65 8.21 -3.08 3.29
C GLY A 65 7.33 -1.94 3.79
N ILE A 66 6.37 -1.51 2.97
CA ILE A 66 5.44 -0.45 3.31
C ILE A 66 4.05 -1.06 3.37
N GLN A 67 3.41 -1.01 4.54
CA GLN A 67 2.02 -1.44 4.72
C GLN A 67 1.15 -0.24 5.03
N ILE A 68 0.08 -0.07 4.25
CA ILE A 68 -0.80 1.08 4.31
C ILE A 68 -2.23 0.59 4.45
N SER A 69 -2.92 1.06 5.48
CA SER A 69 -4.38 1.09 5.55
C SER A 69 -4.84 2.53 5.34
N ALA A 70 -5.65 2.78 4.30
CA ALA A 70 -6.13 4.14 4.02
C ALA A 70 -7.57 4.17 3.53
N GLY A 71 -8.32 5.21 3.88
CA GLY A 71 -9.76 5.20 3.66
C GLY A 71 -10.49 6.48 4.04
N ASN A 72 -11.81 6.34 4.19
CA ASN A 72 -12.90 7.30 4.36
C ASN A 72 -13.56 7.78 3.07
N ALA A 73 -14.82 8.21 3.21
CA ALA A 73 -15.67 8.62 2.09
C ALA A 73 -15.09 9.79 1.29
N VAL A 74 -14.38 10.70 1.96
CA VAL A 74 -13.62 11.80 1.34
C VAL A 74 -12.17 11.63 1.75
N SER A 75 -11.35 11.07 0.87
CA SER A 75 -9.95 10.79 1.17
C SER A 75 -9.09 10.68 -0.09
N PHE A 76 -7.89 11.27 -0.03
CA PHE A 76 -6.93 11.23 -1.11
C PHE A 76 -5.61 10.58 -0.67
N VAL A 77 -5.08 9.66 -1.47
CA VAL A 77 -3.78 9.02 -1.22
C VAL A 77 -2.96 9.02 -2.49
N ALA A 78 -1.72 9.51 -2.40
CA ALA A 78 -0.76 9.46 -3.50
C ALA A 78 0.54 8.78 -3.06
N LEU A 79 0.95 7.77 -3.82
CA LEU A 79 2.23 7.07 -3.69
C LEU A 79 3.05 7.34 -4.94
N THR A 80 4.19 8.01 -4.81
CA THR A 80 4.99 8.44 -5.96
C THR A 80 6.48 8.19 -5.76
N ASN A 81 7.17 7.75 -6.82
CA ASN A 81 8.63 7.58 -6.82
C ASN A 81 9.12 6.70 -5.67
N ILE A 82 8.62 5.46 -5.62
CA ILE A 82 8.97 4.49 -4.58
C ILE A 82 9.75 3.36 -5.24
N GLU A 83 10.95 3.08 -4.74
CA GLU A 83 11.74 1.93 -5.14
C GLU A 83 12.14 1.09 -3.92
N MET A 84 11.86 -0.21 -4.01
CA MET A 84 11.98 -1.15 -2.89
C MET A 84 12.54 -2.49 -3.34
N LYS A 85 13.52 -3.03 -2.60
CA LYS A 85 14.14 -4.34 -2.86
C LYS A 85 14.06 -5.26 -1.65
N ARG A 86 13.66 -6.51 -1.90
CA ARG A 86 13.36 -7.54 -0.88
C ARG A 86 12.38 -7.03 0.17
N ALA A 87 11.31 -6.39 -0.31
CA ALA A 87 10.28 -5.77 0.51
C ALA A 87 8.96 -5.75 -0.26
N SER A 88 7.85 -5.68 0.47
CA SER A 88 6.50 -5.67 -0.12
C SER A 88 5.80 -4.33 0.11
N LEU A 89 5.06 -3.86 -0.90
CA LEU A 89 4.12 -2.75 -0.77
C LEU A 89 2.71 -3.32 -0.63
N GLU A 90 2.09 -3.12 0.52
CA GLU A 90 0.79 -3.70 0.86
C GLU A 90 -0.23 -2.58 1.13
N LEU A 91 -1.30 -2.58 0.35
CA LEU A 91 -2.41 -1.63 0.48
C LEU A 91 -3.65 -2.37 1.01
N HIS A 92 -4.25 -1.80 2.04
CA HIS A 92 -5.52 -2.20 2.58
C HIS A 92 -6.46 -1.02 2.56
N ASN A 93 -7.75 -1.33 2.42
CA ASN A 93 -8.82 -0.36 2.38
C ASN A 93 -8.76 0.55 1.14
N LYS A 94 -9.91 1.15 0.85
CA LYS A 94 -10.12 1.93 -0.35
C LYS A 94 -10.34 3.39 0.04
N PRO A 95 -9.35 4.29 -0.12
CA PRO A 95 -9.60 5.72 -0.08
C PRO A 95 -10.47 6.14 -1.27
N GLN A 96 -11.02 7.35 -1.25
CA GLN A 96 -11.84 7.84 -2.37
C GLN A 96 -10.98 7.89 -3.63
N HIS A 97 -9.79 8.48 -3.56
CA HIS A 97 -8.85 8.48 -4.67
C HIS A 97 -7.51 7.89 -4.25
N LEU A 98 -7.02 6.92 -5.02
CA LEU A 98 -5.70 6.31 -4.88
C LEU A 98 -4.89 6.51 -6.16
N PHE A 99 -3.74 7.17 -6.02
CA PHE A 99 -2.78 7.38 -7.10
C PHE A 99 -1.47 6.67 -6.79
N MET A 100 -0.97 5.89 -7.75
CA MET A 100 0.34 5.26 -7.68
C MET A 100 1.11 5.57 -8.95
N ARG A 101 2.29 6.18 -8.83
CA ARG A 101 3.11 6.54 -9.97
C ARG A 101 4.59 6.29 -9.74
N ASN A 102 5.28 5.72 -10.73
CA ASN A 102 6.71 5.44 -10.68
C ASN A 102 7.06 4.57 -9.47
N ILE A 103 6.49 3.37 -9.44
CA ILE A 103 6.65 2.43 -8.33
C ILE A 103 7.45 1.23 -8.84
N LYS A 104 8.52 0.87 -8.15
CA LYS A 104 9.33 -0.32 -8.43
C LYS A 104 9.48 -1.13 -7.14
N VAL A 105 8.93 -2.33 -7.10
CA VAL A 105 9.00 -3.18 -5.91
C VAL A 105 9.44 -4.57 -6.32
N MET A 106 10.42 -5.12 -5.62
CA MET A 106 10.87 -6.49 -5.79
C MET A 106 10.79 -7.25 -4.46
N GLN A 107 10.19 -8.44 -4.49
CA GLN A 107 10.11 -9.36 -3.36
C GLN A 107 10.38 -10.80 -3.82
N GLU A 108 11.10 -11.58 -3.03
CA GLU A 108 11.30 -13.00 -3.34
C GLU A 108 9.97 -13.76 -3.36
N SER A 109 9.77 -14.58 -4.39
CA SER A 109 8.53 -15.34 -4.57
C SER A 109 8.23 -16.32 -3.43
N SER A 110 9.26 -16.83 -2.75
CA SER A 110 9.17 -17.66 -1.55
C SER A 110 8.57 -16.94 -0.34
N VAL A 111 8.61 -15.61 -0.34
CA VAL A 111 8.22 -14.73 0.77
C VAL A 111 6.81 -14.18 0.60
N GLY A 112 6.38 -13.98 -0.63
CA GLY A 112 5.07 -13.46 -0.99
C GLY A 112 5.11 -12.45 -2.16
N PRO A 113 3.98 -11.80 -2.45
CA PRO A 113 3.90 -10.82 -3.52
C PRO A 113 4.74 -9.57 -3.21
N ALA A 114 5.25 -8.92 -4.27
CA ALA A 114 5.91 -7.62 -4.18
C ALA A 114 4.89 -6.50 -3.96
N LEU A 115 3.71 -6.61 -4.56
CA LEU A 115 2.61 -5.66 -4.40
C LEU A 115 1.32 -6.40 -4.04
N SER A 116 0.70 -6.00 -2.94
CA SER A 116 -0.64 -6.46 -2.57
C SER A 116 -1.63 -5.30 -2.51
N MET A 117 -2.84 -5.48 -3.05
CA MET A 117 -3.94 -4.55 -2.88
C MET A 117 -5.20 -5.29 -2.40
N ASN A 118 -5.68 -4.91 -1.22
CA ASN A 118 -6.78 -5.57 -0.52
C ASN A 118 -7.94 -4.58 -0.30
N PHE A 119 -8.90 -4.57 -1.23
CA PHE A 119 -10.04 -3.65 -1.26
C PHE A 119 -11.40 -4.32 -0.95
N ASP A 120 -11.49 -5.65 -0.81
CA ASP A 120 -12.72 -6.36 -0.42
C ASP A 120 -12.72 -6.72 1.08
N MET A 121 -13.47 -5.94 1.86
CA MET A 121 -13.51 -6.08 3.32
C MET A 121 -14.94 -6.28 3.85
N ARG A 122 -15.82 -6.93 3.06
CA ARG A 122 -17.27 -7.04 3.33
C ARG A 122 -17.66 -7.67 4.69
N LYS A 123 -16.75 -8.35 5.38
CA LYS A 123 -16.97 -8.91 6.73
C LYS A 123 -16.02 -8.36 7.80
N ASP A 124 -15.22 -7.37 7.44
CA ASP A 124 -14.21 -6.81 8.34
C ASP A 124 -14.69 -5.47 8.91
N VAL A 125 -14.53 -5.27 10.21
CA VAL A 125 -14.83 -4.00 10.88
C VAL A 125 -14.05 -2.82 10.28
N ARG A 126 -12.88 -3.09 9.70
CA ARG A 126 -12.07 -2.14 8.93
C ARG A 126 -12.77 -1.64 7.67
N GLY A 127 -13.66 -2.45 7.08
CA GLY A 127 -14.42 -2.11 5.87
C GLY A 127 -15.36 -0.90 6.04
N VAL A 128 -15.69 -0.51 7.28
CA VAL A 128 -16.43 0.73 7.57
C VAL A 128 -15.73 1.97 7.03
N PHE A 129 -14.40 1.96 7.02
CA PHE A 129 -13.60 3.10 6.57
C PHE A 129 -13.38 3.11 5.05
N MET A 130 -14.16 2.40 4.24
CA MET A 130 -13.98 2.42 2.78
C MET A 130 -14.84 3.46 2.10
N ALA A 131 -14.26 4.15 1.11
CA ALA A 131 -15.04 4.92 0.17
C ALA A 131 -15.91 3.98 -0.69
N LYS A 132 -17.19 4.34 -0.83
CA LYS A 132 -18.17 3.54 -1.60
C LYS A 132 -18.58 4.21 -2.90
N LYS A 133 -18.41 5.53 -3.01
CA LYS A 133 -18.83 6.36 -4.14
C LYS A 133 -17.65 7.13 -4.68
N GLU A 134 -17.74 7.51 -5.95
CA GLU A 134 -16.76 8.37 -6.64
C GLU A 134 -15.32 7.88 -6.47
N THR A 135 -15.12 6.56 -6.50
CA THR A 135 -13.82 5.98 -6.22
C THR A 135 -12.94 5.95 -7.47
N LEU A 136 -11.70 6.42 -7.37
CA LEU A 136 -10.74 6.48 -8.47
C LEU A 136 -9.46 5.73 -8.09
N LEU A 137 -9.05 4.82 -8.97
CA LEU A 137 -7.72 4.20 -8.94
C LEU A 137 -6.93 4.63 -10.17
N SER A 138 -5.74 5.20 -9.96
CA SER A 138 -4.83 5.58 -11.04
C SER A 138 -3.47 4.94 -10.82
N LEU A 139 -3.05 4.07 -11.74
CA LEU A 139 -1.75 3.41 -11.74
C LEU A 139 -0.96 3.84 -12.98
N ALA A 140 0.25 4.37 -12.80
CA ALA A 140 1.11 4.78 -13.90
C ALA A 140 2.57 4.37 -13.65
N ASN A 141 3.18 3.60 -14.55
CA ASN A 141 4.57 3.14 -14.39
C ASN A 141 4.78 2.39 -13.06
N VAL A 142 4.04 1.29 -12.87
CA VAL A 142 4.07 0.45 -11.67
C VAL A 142 4.64 -0.92 -12.03
N HIS A 143 5.79 -1.23 -11.47
CA HIS A 143 6.54 -2.46 -11.68
C HIS A 143 6.68 -3.22 -10.36
N ALA A 144 6.02 -4.37 -10.26
CA ALA A 144 6.10 -5.25 -9.11
C ALA A 144 6.56 -6.63 -9.56
N VAL A 145 7.73 -7.08 -9.11
CA VAL A 145 8.40 -8.27 -9.63
C VAL A 145 8.95 -9.17 -8.52
N ASN A 146 9.19 -10.43 -8.86
CA ASN A 146 9.98 -11.34 -8.03
C ASN A 146 11.48 -11.28 -8.35
N GLU A 147 12.27 -12.12 -7.69
CA GLU A 147 13.72 -12.23 -7.89
C GLU A 147 14.12 -12.65 -9.31
N ARG A 148 13.17 -13.22 -10.08
CA ARG A 148 13.34 -13.62 -11.49
C ARG A 148 12.86 -12.54 -12.47
N GLY A 149 12.43 -11.38 -11.98
CA GLY A 149 11.85 -10.31 -12.80
C GLY A 149 10.42 -10.59 -13.30
N GLN A 150 9.78 -11.66 -12.83
CA GLN A 150 8.40 -12.00 -13.20
C GLN A 150 7.42 -11.18 -12.36
N SER A 151 6.25 -10.86 -12.92
CA SER A 151 5.18 -10.16 -12.19
C SER A 151 4.88 -10.84 -10.83
N SER A 152 4.89 -10.05 -9.75
CA SER A 152 4.67 -10.52 -8.38
C SER A 152 3.64 -9.63 -7.68
N VAL A 153 2.37 -9.95 -7.90
CA VAL A 153 1.23 -9.12 -7.48
C VAL A 153 0.08 -9.98 -6.97
N ASP A 154 -0.56 -9.53 -5.90
CA ASP A 154 -1.79 -10.11 -5.36
C ASP A 154 -2.85 -9.01 -5.18
N ILE A 155 -3.95 -9.07 -5.93
CA ILE A 155 -5.01 -8.07 -5.88
C ILE A 155 -6.34 -8.80 -5.73
N ASP A 156 -7.06 -8.52 -4.65
CA ASP A 156 -8.30 -9.22 -4.34
C ASP A 156 -9.44 -8.86 -5.31
N ARG A 157 -9.69 -7.56 -5.51
CA ARG A 157 -10.74 -7.02 -6.38
C ARG A 157 -10.48 -5.56 -6.70
N ILE A 158 -10.72 -5.19 -7.96
CA ILE A 158 -10.83 -3.79 -8.37
C ILE A 158 -12.30 -3.45 -8.65
N ASN A 159 -12.91 -2.68 -7.76
CA ASN A 159 -14.30 -2.19 -7.88
C ASN A 159 -14.39 -0.65 -7.78
N HIS A 160 -13.30 0.06 -8.12
CA HIS A 160 -13.32 1.50 -8.21
C HIS A 160 -14.27 1.94 -9.34
N HIS A 161 -14.89 3.12 -9.20
CA HIS A 161 -15.77 3.66 -10.24
C HIS A 161 -14.98 3.99 -11.51
N ILE A 162 -13.83 4.65 -11.33
CA ILE A 162 -12.88 5.00 -12.38
C ILE A 162 -11.57 4.26 -12.12
N VAL A 163 -11.04 3.63 -13.17
CA VAL A 163 -9.76 2.92 -13.13
C VAL A 163 -8.94 3.36 -14.34
N ASN A 164 -7.84 4.05 -14.07
CA ASN A 164 -6.89 4.51 -15.08
C ASN A 164 -5.57 3.77 -14.90
N VAL A 165 -5.08 3.14 -15.96
CA VAL A 165 -3.88 2.31 -15.91
C VAL A 165 -2.99 2.60 -17.11
N GLU A 166 -1.72 2.89 -16.86
CA GLU A 166 -0.71 3.09 -17.88
C GLU A 166 0.60 2.41 -17.46
N LYS A 167 1.23 1.65 -18.36
CA LYS A 167 2.58 1.07 -18.16
C LYS A 167 2.72 0.31 -16.83
N ILE A 168 1.91 -0.74 -16.65
CA ILE A 168 2.07 -1.69 -15.55
C ILE A 168 2.59 -3.03 -16.08
N ASN A 169 3.33 -3.79 -15.26
CA ASN A 169 3.87 -5.11 -15.67
C ASN A 169 2.99 -6.31 -15.26
N PHE A 170 1.76 -6.06 -14.81
CA PHE A 170 0.81 -7.06 -14.33
C PHE A 170 -0.60 -6.79 -14.89
N ARG A 171 -1.53 -7.72 -14.66
CA ARG A 171 -2.95 -7.55 -15.03
C ARG A 171 -3.76 -7.25 -13.77
N LEU A 172 -4.76 -6.39 -13.90
CA LEU A 172 -5.76 -6.20 -12.85
C LEU A 172 -6.79 -7.34 -12.89
N PRO A 173 -7.35 -7.75 -11.74
CA PRO A 173 -8.48 -8.68 -11.70
C PRO A 173 -9.65 -8.18 -12.53
N GLU A 174 -10.36 -9.11 -13.18
CA GLU A 174 -11.58 -8.79 -13.91
C GLU A 174 -12.65 -8.22 -12.98
N ARG A 175 -13.38 -7.22 -13.46
CA ARG A 175 -14.48 -6.62 -12.72
C ARG A 175 -15.64 -7.62 -12.70
N ARG A 176 -15.72 -8.43 -11.64
CA ARG A 176 -16.92 -9.23 -11.38
C ARG A 176 -18.08 -8.28 -11.08
N GLU A 177 -19.09 -8.29 -11.95
CA GLU A 177 -20.37 -7.59 -11.79
C GLU A 177 -21.06 -8.01 -10.48
#